data_AF-A0A350UYG2-F1
#
_entry.id   AF-A0A350UYG2-F1
#
_cell.length_a   1.000
_cell.length_b   1.000
_cell.length_c   1.000
_cell.angle_alpha   90.00
_cell.angle_beta   90.00
_cell.angle_gamma   90.00
#
_symmetry.space_group_name_H-M   'P 1'
#
loop_
_entity.id
_entity.type
_entity.pdbx_description
1 polymer ?
#
loop_
_entity_poly.entity_id
_entity_poly.type
_entity_poly.pdbx_seq_one_letter_code
_entity_poly.pdbx_strand_id
1 'polypeptide(L)'
;MARALRDKGGNQLVIVELDDELGLPGSITNGVNALNCGLIFESGVDIETKTEKFKAEDGRTYGQDEEYEGKTTGVLMESSKLLADYLAFGTRGKLHLEIKYQGIKGGKHQEVFKIADVTPQMSFKTPGGTKAMKYESVSIVQSQPVVISGANISAIEAALGVNIRAAGPVTIPAEREHVIVETEV
;
A
#
# COMPACT_ATOMS: atom_id res chain seq x y z
N MET A 1 -6.66 9.45 36.66
CA MET A 1 -6.32 9.76 35.25
C MET A 1 -6.12 8.44 34.53
N ALA A 2 -7.02 8.09 33.62
CA ALA A 2 -6.95 6.84 32.87
C ALA A 2 -5.66 6.85 32.04
N ARG A 3 -4.80 5.88 32.31
CA ARG A 3 -3.57 5.61 31.57
C ARG A 3 -4.02 5.26 30.14
N ALA A 4 -3.98 6.24 29.23
CA ALA A 4 -4.26 6.01 27.83
C ALA A 4 -3.37 4.85 27.40
N LEU A 5 -3.99 3.72 27.04
CA LEU A 5 -3.36 2.74 26.18
C LEU A 5 -2.92 3.54 24.96
N ARG A 6 -1.64 3.94 24.91
CA ARG A 6 -1.03 4.43 23.69
C ARG A 6 -1.30 3.34 22.69
N ASP A 7 -2.16 3.64 21.74
CA ASP A 7 -2.47 2.73 20.66
C ASP A 7 -1.13 2.33 20.04
N LYS A 8 -0.69 1.12 20.35
CA LYS A 8 0.44 0.49 19.67
C LYS A 8 -0.01 -0.01 18.29
N GLY A 9 -1.24 0.32 17.87
CA GLY A 9 -1.76 0.19 16.52
C GLY A 9 -1.00 1.08 15.55
N GLY A 10 0.26 0.72 15.30
CA GLY A 10 0.92 1.03 14.05
C GLY A 10 0.69 -0.11 13.07
N ASN A 11 0.99 0.15 11.80
CA ASN A 11 0.96 -0.83 10.73
C ASN A 11 -0.44 -1.20 10.24
N GLN A 12 -1.15 -0.21 9.71
CA GLN A 12 -2.42 -0.40 9.01
C GLN A 12 -2.23 -0.17 7.51
N LEU A 13 -2.99 -0.91 6.71
CA LEU A 13 -2.98 -0.79 5.25
C LEU A 13 -4.38 -0.63 4.71
N VAL A 14 -4.51 0.32 3.80
CA VAL A 14 -5.73 0.60 3.05
C VAL A 14 -5.38 0.62 1.58
N ILE A 15 -6.23 -0.01 0.76
CA ILE A 15 -6.15 0.07 -0.69
C ILE A 15 -7.46 0.58 -1.25
N VAL A 16 -7.39 1.44 -2.25
CA VAL A 16 -8.55 2.00 -2.95
C VAL A 16 -8.30 1.91 -4.44
N GLU A 17 -9.21 1.31 -5.19
CA GLU A 17 -9.16 1.25 -6.64
C GLU A 17 -9.10 2.66 -7.24
N LEU A 18 -8.32 2.80 -8.31
CA LEU A 18 -8.23 4.01 -9.11
C LEU A 18 -8.89 3.78 -10.47
N ASP A 19 -9.44 4.84 -11.03
CA ASP A 19 -9.92 4.86 -12.41
C ASP A 19 -8.77 5.01 -13.43
N ASP A 20 -9.12 5.00 -14.71
CA ASP A 20 -8.16 5.11 -15.82
C ASP A 20 -7.40 6.45 -15.85
N GLU A 21 -7.92 7.48 -15.17
CA GLU A 21 -7.32 8.80 -15.02
C GLU A 21 -6.54 8.94 -13.69
N LEU A 22 -6.36 7.83 -12.95
CA LEU A 22 -5.76 7.79 -11.61
C LEU A 22 -6.55 8.60 -10.56
N GLY A 23 -7.83 8.82 -10.82
CA GLY A 23 -8.80 9.39 -9.90
C GLY A 23 -9.39 8.34 -8.96
N LEU A 24 -9.95 8.81 -7.84
CA LEU A 24 -10.78 7.95 -6.99
C LEU A 24 -12.16 7.77 -7.62
N PRO A 25 -12.77 6.59 -7.50
CA PRO A 25 -14.12 6.35 -8.00
C PRO A 25 -15.13 7.25 -7.29
N GLY A 26 -16.17 7.67 -8.00
CA GLY A 26 -17.20 8.60 -7.49
C GLY A 26 -17.96 8.11 -6.24
N SER A 27 -17.88 6.82 -5.92
CA SER A 27 -18.35 6.25 -4.65
C SER A 27 -17.35 5.23 -4.15
N ILE A 28 -16.92 5.33 -2.88
CA ILE A 28 -15.99 4.39 -2.25
C ILE A 28 -16.79 3.42 -1.38
N THR A 29 -16.61 2.12 -1.59
CA THR A 29 -17.35 1.05 -0.89
C THR A 29 -16.42 -0.09 -0.51
N ASN A 30 -16.36 -0.38 0.79
CA ASN A 30 -15.51 -1.43 1.35
C ASN A 30 -15.87 -2.81 0.76
N GLY A 31 -14.86 -3.54 0.28
CA GLY A 31 -14.97 -4.84 -0.37
C GLY A 31 -15.47 -4.81 -1.82
N VAL A 32 -15.69 -3.63 -2.41
CA VAL A 32 -16.07 -3.48 -3.82
C VAL A 32 -14.98 -2.81 -4.63
N ASN A 33 -14.56 -1.61 -4.21
CA ASN A 33 -13.51 -0.82 -4.87
C ASN A 33 -12.53 -0.19 -3.86
N ALA A 34 -12.63 -0.59 -2.60
CA ALA A 34 -11.70 -0.22 -1.56
C ALA A 34 -11.68 -1.32 -0.52
N LEU A 35 -10.56 -1.47 0.18
CA LEU A 35 -10.43 -2.45 1.24
C LEU A 35 -9.57 -1.88 2.36
N ASN A 36 -10.09 -1.97 3.58
CA ASN A 36 -9.27 -1.88 4.77
C ASN A 36 -8.67 -3.25 5.05
N CYS A 37 -7.36 -3.40 4.82
CA CYS A 37 -6.64 -4.65 5.06
C CYS A 37 -6.38 -4.89 6.56
N GLY A 38 -6.80 -3.95 7.43
CA GLY A 38 -6.70 -4.05 8.88
C GLY A 38 -5.26 -3.89 9.36
N LEU A 39 -5.01 -4.42 10.56
CA LEU A 39 -3.68 -4.43 11.16
C LEU A 39 -2.79 -5.49 10.49
N ILE A 40 -1.55 -5.09 10.23
CA ILE A 40 -0.55 -5.93 9.61
C ILE A 40 0.47 -6.35 10.68
N PHE A 41 0.73 -7.65 10.75
CA PHE A 41 1.66 -8.25 11.72
C PHE A 41 3.10 -7.83 11.44
N GLU A 42 3.50 -7.90 10.17
CA GLU A 42 4.83 -7.55 9.68
C GLU A 42 4.68 -6.96 8.28
N SER A 43 5.39 -5.89 7.97
CA SER A 43 5.42 -5.37 6.60
C SER A 43 6.64 -4.52 6.28
N GLY A 44 7.10 -4.62 5.04
CA GLY A 44 8.16 -3.78 4.45
C GLY A 44 7.60 -2.85 3.38
N VAL A 45 8.21 -1.68 3.23
CA VAL A 45 8.13 -0.90 1.99
C VAL A 45 9.58 -0.74 1.56
N ASP A 46 9.94 -1.43 0.50
CA ASP A 46 11.31 -1.59 0.05
C ASP A 46 11.43 -1.10 -1.39
N ILE A 47 12.57 -0.54 -1.76
CA ILE A 47 12.92 -0.27 -3.16
C ILE A 47 14.04 -1.24 -3.51
N GLU A 48 13.74 -2.19 -4.38
CA GLU A 48 14.71 -3.16 -4.86
C GLU A 48 15.25 -2.75 -6.22
N THR A 49 16.55 -2.97 -6.46
CA THR A 49 17.17 -2.73 -7.77
C THR A 49 17.18 -4.05 -8.55
N LYS A 50 16.44 -4.08 -9.65
CA LYS A 50 16.52 -5.18 -10.61
C LYS A 50 17.60 -4.86 -11.62
N THR A 51 18.70 -5.61 -11.56
CA THR A 51 19.82 -5.46 -12.50
C THR A 51 19.75 -6.54 -13.56
N GLU A 52 19.42 -6.18 -14.80
CA GLU A 52 19.58 -7.09 -15.93
C GLU A 52 20.99 -6.90 -16.52
N LYS A 53 21.79 -7.98 -16.48
CA LYS A 53 23.15 -7.99 -17.01
C LYS A 53 23.21 -8.82 -18.28
N PHE A 54 23.41 -8.16 -19.42
CA PHE A 54 23.71 -8.85 -20.67
C PHE A 54 25.16 -9.32 -20.64
N LYS A 55 25.35 -10.62 -20.39
CA LYS A 55 26.66 -11.28 -20.49
C LYS A 55 26.80 -11.92 -21.86
N ALA A 56 27.81 -11.49 -22.61
CA ALA A 56 28.23 -12.20 -23.81
C ALA A 56 28.98 -13.49 -23.43
N GLU A 57 29.02 -14.45 -24.37
CA GLU A 57 29.68 -15.75 -24.20
C GLU A 57 31.18 -15.65 -23.86
N ASP A 58 31.81 -14.50 -24.15
CA ASP A 58 33.20 -14.16 -23.82
C ASP A 58 33.40 -13.62 -22.38
N GLY A 59 32.38 -13.75 -21.51
CA GLY A 59 32.43 -13.39 -20.09
C GLY A 59 32.38 -11.88 -19.78
N ARG A 60 32.34 -11.02 -20.81
CA ARG A 60 32.26 -9.56 -20.67
C ARG A 60 30.80 -9.09 -20.57
N THR A 61 30.55 -8.15 -19.65
CA THR A 61 29.24 -7.50 -19.46
C THR A 61 29.23 -6.22 -20.27
N TYR A 62 28.28 -6.05 -21.19
CA TYR A 62 28.27 -4.94 -22.15
C TYR A 62 27.15 -3.90 -21.91
N GLY A 63 26.17 -4.22 -21.07
CA GLY A 63 25.12 -3.30 -20.65
C GLY A 63 24.58 -3.71 -19.28
N GLN A 64 24.28 -2.71 -18.46
CA GLN A 64 23.65 -2.85 -17.15
C GLN A 64 22.49 -1.87 -17.14
N ASP A 65 21.27 -2.41 -17.26
CA ASP A 65 20.06 -1.64 -17.02
C ASP A 65 19.63 -1.88 -15.56
N GLU A 66 19.36 -0.79 -14.84
CA GLU A 66 18.91 -0.79 -13.46
C GLU A 66 17.46 -0.28 -13.44
N GLU A 67 16.53 -1.18 -13.13
CA GLU A 67 15.15 -0.80 -12.84
C GLU A 67 14.97 -0.76 -11.32
N TYR A 68 14.32 0.29 -10.81
CA TYR A 68 13.99 0.42 -9.39
C TYR A 68 12.52 0.02 -9.22
N GLU A 69 12.26 -0.97 -8.37
CA GLU A 69 10.92 -1.48 -8.12
C GLU A 69 10.56 -1.24 -6.65
N GLY A 70 9.57 -0.37 -6.42
CA GLY A 70 9.01 -0.17 -5.09
C GLY A 70 8.07 -1.33 -4.74
N LYS A 71 8.37 -2.11 -3.71
CA LYS A 71 7.56 -3.25 -3.29
C LYS A 71 7.02 -3.04 -1.89
N THR A 72 5.78 -3.46 -1.65
CA THR A 72 5.25 -3.61 -0.29
C THR A 72 4.88 -5.04 -0.06
N THR A 73 5.43 -5.61 0.99
CA THR A 73 5.12 -6.97 1.43
C THR A 73 4.58 -6.91 2.84
N GLY A 74 3.67 -7.82 3.17
CA GLY A 74 3.19 -7.92 4.54
C GLY A 74 2.47 -9.22 4.86
N VAL A 75 2.24 -9.43 6.16
CA VAL A 75 1.42 -10.52 6.68
C VAL A 75 0.25 -9.91 7.43
N LEU A 76 -0.94 -10.03 6.86
CA LEU A 76 -2.17 -9.48 7.44
C LEU A 76 -2.56 -10.31 8.67
N MET A 77 -2.97 -9.66 9.76
CA MET A 77 -3.40 -10.37 10.98
C MET A 77 -4.80 -10.96 10.84
N GLU A 78 -5.60 -10.39 9.94
CA GLU A 78 -7.00 -10.75 9.75
C GLU A 78 -7.17 -11.70 8.57
N SER A 79 -8.15 -12.59 8.68
CA SER A 79 -8.57 -13.47 7.59
C SER A 79 -10.09 -13.47 7.57
N SER A 80 -10.67 -12.60 6.75
CA SER A 80 -12.11 -12.47 6.54
C SER A 80 -12.48 -12.83 5.10
N LYS A 81 -13.73 -13.26 4.89
CA LYS A 81 -14.26 -13.52 3.54
C LYS A 81 -14.09 -12.30 2.64
N LEU A 82 -14.42 -11.11 3.15
CA LEU A 82 -14.35 -9.85 2.42
C LEU A 82 -12.94 -9.58 1.91
N LEU A 83 -11.95 -9.70 2.80
CA LEU A 83 -10.54 -9.47 2.50
C LEU A 83 -10.01 -10.49 1.49
N ALA A 84 -10.36 -11.76 1.66
CA ALA A 84 -9.93 -12.81 0.75
C ALA A 84 -10.56 -12.70 -0.64
N ASP A 85 -11.86 -12.42 -0.74
CA ASP A 85 -12.53 -12.26 -2.03
C ASP A 85 -11.97 -11.05 -2.78
N TYR A 86 -11.75 -9.93 -2.08
CA TYR A 86 -11.20 -8.72 -2.68
C TYR A 86 -9.76 -8.92 -3.17
N LEU A 87 -8.86 -9.46 -2.33
CA LEU A 87 -7.48 -9.70 -2.74
C LEU A 87 -7.34 -10.81 -3.79
N ALA A 88 -8.27 -11.76 -3.85
CA ALA A 88 -8.22 -12.82 -4.84
C ALA A 88 -8.78 -12.38 -6.20
N PHE A 89 -9.85 -11.57 -6.22
CA PHE A 89 -10.62 -11.26 -7.42
C PHE A 89 -10.79 -9.76 -7.68
N GLY A 90 -10.96 -8.96 -6.63
CA GLY A 90 -11.18 -7.51 -6.72
C GLY A 90 -9.98 -6.72 -7.20
N THR A 91 -8.75 -7.19 -6.97
CA THR A 91 -7.52 -6.46 -7.37
C THR A 91 -7.05 -6.71 -8.80
N ARG A 92 -7.66 -7.66 -9.53
CA ARG A 92 -7.15 -8.12 -10.82
C ARG A 92 -7.27 -7.04 -11.90
N GLY A 93 -6.14 -6.67 -12.50
CA GLY A 93 -6.08 -5.75 -13.65
C GLY A 93 -6.49 -4.32 -13.31
N LYS A 94 -6.32 -3.92 -12.05
CA LYS A 94 -6.72 -2.60 -11.54
C LYS A 94 -5.57 -1.98 -10.77
N LEU A 95 -5.41 -0.67 -10.92
CA LEU A 95 -4.49 0.11 -10.11
C LEU A 95 -5.17 0.53 -8.81
N HIS A 96 -4.36 0.65 -7.76
CA HIS A 96 -4.83 1.02 -6.44
C HIS A 96 -3.98 2.14 -5.85
N LEU A 97 -4.62 3.07 -5.15
CA LEU A 97 -3.97 3.91 -4.16
C LEU A 97 -3.75 3.07 -2.91
N GLU A 98 -2.50 2.85 -2.55
CA GLU A 98 -2.13 2.20 -1.31
C GLU A 98 -1.71 3.27 -0.28
N ILE A 99 -2.34 3.19 0.90
CA ILE A 99 -2.05 4.04 2.05
C ILE A 99 -1.63 3.13 3.19
N LYS A 100 -0.37 3.27 3.61
CA LYS A 100 0.21 2.48 4.69
C LYS A 100 0.60 3.36 5.86
N TYR A 101 -0.04 3.16 7.00
CA TYR A 101 0.33 3.82 8.25
C TYR A 101 1.42 3.03 8.97
N GLN A 102 2.61 3.62 9.12
CA GLN A 102 3.80 2.99 9.69
C GLN A 102 3.87 3.10 11.24
N GLY A 103 2.90 3.77 11.87
CA GLY A 103 2.95 4.09 13.29
C GLY A 103 3.68 5.40 13.59
N ILE A 104 3.99 5.61 14.88
CA ILE A 104 4.74 6.78 15.34
C ILE A 104 6.24 6.49 15.22
N LYS A 105 6.94 7.24 14.36
CA LYS A 105 8.40 7.19 14.22
C LYS A 105 8.97 8.59 14.40
N GLY A 106 10.04 8.72 15.17
CA GLY A 106 10.65 10.03 15.45
C GLY A 106 9.72 11.04 16.14
N GLY A 107 8.66 10.57 16.82
CA GLY A 107 7.68 11.44 17.47
C GLY A 107 6.55 11.96 16.56
N LYS A 108 6.49 11.52 15.31
CA LYS A 108 5.44 11.86 14.34
C LYS A 108 4.73 10.61 13.84
N HIS A 109 3.45 10.75 13.51
CA HIS A 109 2.76 9.74 12.70
C HIS A 109 3.39 9.71 11.31
N GLN A 110 3.68 8.52 10.79
CA GLN A 110 4.25 8.36 9.45
C GLN A 110 3.32 7.52 8.58
N GLU A 111 2.98 8.06 7.40
CA GLU A 111 2.15 7.40 6.40
C GLU A 111 2.87 7.36 5.05
N VAL A 112 2.72 6.26 4.31
CA VAL A 112 3.27 6.08 2.97
C VAL A 112 2.11 6.00 1.99
N PHE A 113 2.16 6.83 0.96
CA PHE A 113 1.19 6.84 -0.13
C PHE A 113 1.90 6.41 -1.41
N LYS A 114 1.28 5.50 -2.16
CA LYS A 114 1.80 5.02 -3.44
C LYS A 114 0.68 4.57 -4.37
N ILE A 115 0.95 4.62 -5.67
CA ILE A 115 0.12 3.95 -6.68
C ILE A 115 0.66 2.54 -6.84
N ALA A 116 -0.19 1.54 -6.74
CA ALA A 116 0.21 0.15 -6.64
C ALA A 116 -0.62 -0.77 -7.53
N ASP A 117 0.05 -1.71 -8.18
CA ASP A 117 -0.58 -2.93 -8.68
C ASP A 117 -0.51 -3.99 -7.56
N VAL A 118 -1.68 -4.46 -7.12
CA VAL A 118 -1.78 -5.38 -5.98
C VAL A 118 -1.85 -6.80 -6.51
N THR A 119 -0.82 -7.60 -6.21
CA THR A 119 -0.74 -8.99 -6.65
C THR A 119 -1.96 -9.77 -6.13
N PRO A 120 -2.77 -10.36 -7.02
CA PRO A 120 -3.91 -11.17 -6.60
C PRO A 120 -3.45 -12.36 -5.77
N GLN A 121 -3.95 -12.49 -4.55
CA GLN A 121 -3.46 -13.50 -3.62
C GLN A 121 -4.55 -14.00 -2.68
N MET A 122 -4.45 -15.28 -2.32
CA MET A 122 -5.31 -15.92 -1.35
C MET A 122 -4.53 -17.01 -0.62
N SER A 123 -4.61 -17.04 0.70
CA SER A 123 -4.00 -18.08 1.52
C SER A 123 -4.85 -18.37 2.76
N PHE A 124 -5.56 -19.49 2.76
CA PHE A 124 -6.26 -20.03 3.92
C PHE A 124 -5.52 -21.25 4.46
N LYS A 125 -4.93 -21.15 5.66
CA LYS A 125 -4.23 -22.25 6.32
C LYS A 125 -4.67 -22.39 7.78
N THR A 126 -5.02 -23.60 8.23
CA THR A 126 -5.23 -23.99 9.65
C THR A 126 -4.93 -25.49 9.85
N PRO A 127 -4.56 -26.00 11.05
CA PRO A 127 -4.22 -25.33 12.33
C PRO A 127 -2.71 -25.40 12.71
N GLY A 128 -2.21 -24.34 13.39
CA GLY A 128 -0.80 -24.19 13.82
C GLY A 128 -0.27 -22.73 13.85
N GLY A 129 -1.02 -21.80 13.24
CA GLY A 129 -1.07 -20.36 13.58
C GLY A 129 0.23 -19.56 13.62
N THR A 130 0.61 -18.92 12.50
CA THR A 130 1.25 -17.57 12.54
C THR A 130 1.32 -16.86 11.18
N LYS A 131 1.06 -17.52 10.05
CA LYS A 131 1.23 -16.90 8.72
C LYS A 131 -0.12 -16.78 8.02
N ALA A 132 -0.89 -15.81 8.48
CA ALA A 132 -2.13 -15.36 7.87
C ALA A 132 -1.86 -14.68 6.51
N MET A 133 -2.94 -14.33 5.80
CA MET A 133 -2.95 -13.85 4.42
C MET A 133 -1.75 -12.93 4.10
N LYS A 134 -0.94 -13.33 3.11
CA LYS A 134 0.14 -12.49 2.61
C LYS A 134 -0.45 -11.30 1.86
N TYR A 135 0.26 -10.19 1.92
CA TYR A 135 0.04 -9.01 1.10
C TYR A 135 1.31 -8.73 0.29
N GLU A 136 1.11 -8.34 -0.96
CA GLU A 136 2.16 -8.00 -1.90
C GLU A 136 1.60 -7.02 -2.92
N SER A 137 2.32 -5.93 -3.15
CA SER A 137 2.02 -4.95 -4.19
C SER A 137 3.28 -4.32 -4.74
N VAL A 138 3.22 -3.91 -6.00
CA VAL A 138 4.30 -3.27 -6.75
C VAL A 138 3.91 -1.84 -7.06
N SER A 139 4.80 -0.89 -6.80
CA SER A 139 4.59 0.52 -7.10
C SER A 139 4.62 0.77 -8.60
N ILE A 140 3.65 1.53 -9.09
CA ILE A 140 3.59 1.98 -10.48
C ILE A 140 3.99 3.46 -10.53
N VAL A 141 5.18 3.72 -11.07
CA VAL A 141 5.72 5.07 -11.23
C VAL A 141 4.93 5.82 -12.31
N GLN A 142 4.54 7.05 -12.01
CA GLN A 142 3.77 7.91 -12.91
C GLN A 142 4.65 9.01 -13.48
N SER A 143 4.44 9.34 -14.76
CA SER A 143 5.17 10.41 -15.45
C SER A 143 4.70 11.82 -15.07
N GLN A 144 3.57 11.91 -14.37
CA GLN A 144 2.97 13.16 -13.88
C GLN A 144 2.66 13.03 -12.39
N PRO A 145 2.68 14.15 -11.64
CA PRO A 145 2.35 14.11 -10.22
C PRO A 145 0.88 13.72 -10.03
N VAL A 146 0.64 12.81 -9.09
CA VAL A 146 -0.71 12.39 -8.69
C VAL A 146 -1.09 13.12 -7.41
N VAL A 147 -2.21 13.85 -7.43
CA VAL A 147 -2.66 14.65 -6.29
C VAL A 147 -3.90 14.03 -5.66
N ILE A 148 -3.77 13.57 -4.42
CA ILE A 148 -4.86 13.09 -3.60
C ILE A 148 -5.39 14.28 -2.78
N SER A 149 -6.59 14.74 -3.10
CA SER A 149 -7.21 15.88 -2.40
C SER A 149 -7.57 15.53 -0.94
N GLY A 150 -7.70 16.54 -0.07
CA GLY A 150 -8.19 16.32 1.30
C GLY A 150 -9.62 15.75 1.33
N ALA A 151 -10.49 16.17 0.40
CA ALA A 151 -11.83 15.62 0.27
C ALA A 151 -11.83 14.12 -0.07
N ASN A 152 -10.90 13.70 -0.92
CA ASN A 152 -10.67 12.31 -1.27
C ASN A 152 -10.24 11.49 -0.04
N ILE A 153 -9.32 12.01 0.77
CA ILE A 153 -8.89 11.36 2.01
C ILE A 153 -10.08 11.19 2.97
N SER A 154 -10.86 12.25 3.19
CA SER A 154 -12.05 12.17 4.05
C SER A 154 -13.11 11.19 3.53
N ALA A 155 -13.27 11.07 2.20
CA ALA A 155 -14.17 10.08 1.61
C ALA A 155 -13.70 8.63 1.89
N ILE A 156 -12.39 8.37 1.84
CA ILE A 156 -11.80 7.07 2.17
C ILE A 156 -12.02 6.75 3.66
N GLU A 157 -11.73 7.70 4.55
CA GLU A 157 -11.94 7.54 6.00
C GLU A 157 -13.38 7.17 6.33
N ALA A 158 -14.34 7.90 5.74
CA ALA A 158 -15.76 7.67 5.95
C ALA A 158 -16.23 6.31 5.42
N ALA A 159 -15.76 5.90 4.24
CA ALA A 159 -16.17 4.64 3.61
C ALA A 159 -15.59 3.40 4.29
N LEU A 160 -14.37 3.50 4.82
CA LEU A 160 -13.64 2.37 5.40
C LEU A 160 -13.63 2.34 6.93
N GLY A 161 -14.11 3.40 7.58
CA GLY A 161 -14.09 3.54 9.03
C GLY A 161 -12.67 3.60 9.59
N VAL A 162 -11.75 4.24 8.85
CA VAL A 162 -10.33 4.36 9.19
C VAL A 162 -9.99 5.80 9.55
N ASN A 163 -8.84 6.00 10.20
CA ASN A 163 -8.33 7.34 10.47
C ASN A 163 -6.99 7.52 9.78
N ILE A 164 -6.98 8.32 8.71
CA ILE A 164 -5.80 8.71 7.96
C ILE A 164 -5.32 10.03 8.56
N ARG A 165 -4.04 10.11 8.94
CA ARG A 165 -3.50 11.24 9.70
C ARG A 165 -3.21 12.44 8.79
N ALA A 166 -2.86 12.20 7.53
CA ALA A 166 -2.67 13.25 6.53
C ALA A 166 -3.99 13.95 6.18
N ALA A 167 -4.15 15.21 6.58
CA ALA A 167 -5.36 16.01 6.26
C ALA A 167 -5.40 16.56 4.80
N GLY A 168 -4.33 16.37 4.03
CA GLY A 168 -4.27 16.63 2.58
C GLY A 168 -3.61 17.97 2.16
N PRO A 169 -3.65 18.31 0.85
CA PRO A 169 -3.56 17.33 -0.24
C PRO A 169 -2.21 16.59 -0.16
N VAL A 170 -2.21 15.32 -0.54
CA VAL A 170 -0.98 14.52 -0.66
C VAL A 170 -0.62 14.43 -2.13
N THR A 171 0.58 14.87 -2.49
CA THR A 171 1.08 14.77 -3.86
C THR A 171 2.14 13.69 -3.93
N ILE A 172 1.89 12.64 -4.70
CA ILE A 172 2.92 11.70 -5.14
C ILE A 172 3.64 12.38 -6.31
N PRO A 173 4.93 12.75 -6.19
CA PRO A 173 5.64 13.42 -7.27
C PRO A 173 5.79 12.52 -8.50
N ALA A 174 5.93 13.14 -9.68
CA ALA A 174 6.30 12.42 -10.89
C ALA A 174 7.62 11.67 -10.72
N GLU A 175 7.76 10.53 -11.40
CA GLU A 175 8.97 9.71 -11.42
C GLU A 175 9.39 9.20 -10.03
N ARG A 176 8.42 8.97 -9.13
CA ARG A 176 8.64 8.39 -7.80
C ARG A 176 7.64 7.27 -7.49
N GLU A 177 8.12 6.27 -6.76
CA GLU A 177 7.36 5.08 -6.38
C GLU A 177 6.37 5.35 -5.23
N HIS A 178 6.67 6.34 -4.39
CA HIS A 178 5.87 6.68 -3.21
C HIS A 178 6.19 8.09 -2.67
N VAL A 179 5.36 8.55 -1.74
CA VAL A 179 5.63 9.70 -0.88
C VAL A 179 5.41 9.33 0.58
N ILE A 180 6.26 9.86 1.46
CA ILE A 180 6.14 9.72 2.91
C ILE A 180 5.59 11.02 3.47
N VAL A 181 4.52 10.93 4.24
CA VAL A 181 3.89 12.06 4.93
C VAL A 181 4.08 11.87 6.43
N GLU A 182 4.50 12.94 7.10
CA GLU A 182 4.65 12.97 8.56
C GLU A 182 3.69 14.00 9.16
N THR A 183 2.97 13.60 10.21
CA THR A 183 2.08 14.50 10.96
C THR A 183 2.37 14.44 12.46
N GLU A 184 2.05 15.52 13.17
CA GLU A 184 2.22 15.59 14.64
C GLU A 184 1.28 14.61 15.37
N VAL A 185 1.69 14.15 16.56
CA VAL A 185 0.99 13.17 17.41
C VAL A 185 0.01 13.82 18.38
#